data_AF-A0A1F2SET2-F1
#
_entry.id   AF-A0A1F2SET2-F1
#
_cell.length_a   1.000
_cell.length_b   1.000
_cell.length_c   1.000
_cell.angle_alpha   90.00
_cell.angle_beta   90.00
_cell.angle_gamma   90.00
#
_symmetry.space_group_name_H-M   'P 1'
#
loop_
_entity.id
_entity.type
_entity.pdbx_description
1 polymer ?
#
loop_
_entity_poly.entity_id
_entity_poly.type
_entity_poly.pdbx_seq_one_letter_code
_entity_poly.pdbx_strand_id
1 'polypeptide(L)'
;MAKLKSELEITCPCCRSTLVVDTNLRRVVSHREPERADKPELDEASRILAEEAARREARFQQSVEAEKSRDDALTRRFEEALRQASKEPVTKPTRDFDLD
;
A
#
# COMPACT_ATOMS: atom_id res chain seq x y z
N MET A 1 -3.02 -24.54 -32.86
CA MET A 1 -4.39 -24.84 -33.34
C MET A 1 -4.39 -24.68 -34.85
N ALA A 2 -4.90 -25.65 -35.60
CA ALA A 2 -4.87 -25.61 -37.06
C ALA A 2 -5.88 -24.57 -37.57
N LYS A 3 -5.43 -23.62 -38.40
CA LYS A 3 -6.27 -22.58 -39.00
C LYS A 3 -7.23 -23.24 -39.99
N LEU A 4 -8.53 -23.04 -39.82
CA LEU A 4 -9.55 -23.57 -40.73
C LEU A 4 -9.61 -22.71 -42.00
N LYS A 5 -9.95 -23.30 -43.15
CA LYS A 5 -10.07 -22.54 -44.41
C LYS A 5 -11.16 -21.46 -44.38
N SER A 6 -12.13 -21.59 -43.47
CA SER A 6 -13.23 -20.64 -43.26
C SER A 6 -12.85 -19.45 -42.38
N GLU A 7 -11.65 -19.46 -41.76
CA GLU A 7 -11.18 -18.41 -40.87
C GLU A 7 -10.47 -17.30 -41.65
N LEU A 8 -10.95 -16.08 -41.46
CA LEU A 8 -10.41 -14.85 -42.01
C LEU A 8 -9.85 -13.99 -40.89
N GLU A 9 -8.67 -13.43 -41.12
CA GLU A 9 -8.04 -12.50 -40.19
C GLU A 9 -8.25 -11.07 -40.69
N ILE A 10 -8.93 -10.25 -39.89
CA ILE A 10 -9.29 -8.88 -40.23
C ILE A 10 -8.95 -7.93 -39.08
N THR A 11 -8.70 -6.66 -39.40
CA THR A 11 -8.47 -5.63 -38.39
C THR A 11 -9.80 -4.91 -38.09
N CYS A 12 -10.20 -4.78 -36.81
CA CYS A 12 -11.38 -3.99 -36.48
C CYS A 12 -11.13 -2.51 -36.81
N PRO A 13 -12.00 -1.85 -37.61
CA PRO A 13 -11.89 -0.41 -37.83
C PRO A 13 -12.16 0.40 -36.55
N CYS A 14 -12.79 -0.22 -35.55
CA CYS A 14 -13.19 0.40 -34.28
C CYS A 14 -12.02 0.60 -33.31
N CYS A 15 -11.32 -0.48 -32.98
CA CYS A 15 -10.29 -0.53 -31.93
C CYS A 15 -8.94 -1.07 -32.44
N ARG A 16 -8.83 -1.34 -33.75
CA ARG A 16 -7.62 -1.88 -34.40
C ARG A 16 -7.20 -3.25 -33.87
N SER A 17 -8.08 -3.98 -33.19
CA SER A 17 -7.83 -5.37 -32.79
C SER A 17 -7.78 -6.29 -34.00
N THR A 18 -6.97 -7.34 -33.90
CA THR A 18 -6.96 -8.44 -34.86
C THR A 18 -8.09 -9.40 -34.51
N LEU A 19 -9.03 -9.56 -35.42
CA LEU A 19 -10.17 -10.47 -35.30
C LEU A 19 -9.94 -11.68 -36.20
N VAL A 20 -10.23 -12.87 -35.67
CA VAL A 20 -10.42 -14.07 -36.51
C VAL A 20 -11.91 -14.32 -36.62
N VAL A 21 -12.43 -14.27 -37.85
CA VAL A 21 -13.84 -14.47 -38.17
C VAL A 21 -13.99 -15.78 -38.93
N ASP A 22 -14.84 -16.67 -38.44
CA ASP A 22 -15.23 -17.87 -39.19
C ASP A 22 -16.47 -17.57 -40.03
N THR A 23 -16.33 -17.76 -41.35
CA THR A 23 -17.38 -17.46 -42.34
C THR A 23 -18.52 -18.47 -42.36
N ASN A 24 -18.28 -19.72 -41.96
CA ASN A 24 -19.31 -20.76 -41.88
C ASN A 24 -20.20 -20.55 -40.65
N LEU A 25 -19.59 -20.22 -39.52
CA LEU A 25 -20.27 -19.93 -38.25
C LEU A 25 -20.83 -18.51 -38.19
N ARG A 26 -20.34 -17.61 -39.06
CA ARG A 26 -20.66 -16.18 -39.09
C ARG A 26 -20.41 -15.50 -37.73
N ARG A 27 -19.28 -15.84 -37.10
CA ARG A 27 -18.91 -15.37 -35.76
C ARG A 27 -17.43 -15.02 -35.67
N VAL A 28 -17.11 -14.11 -34.76
CA VAL A 28 -15.73 -13.86 -34.31
C VAL A 28 -15.33 -15.01 -33.38
N VAL A 29 -14.28 -15.74 -33.75
CA VAL A 29 -13.74 -16.87 -32.97
C VAL A 29 -12.52 -16.48 -32.13
N SER A 30 -11.86 -15.36 -32.46
CA SER A 30 -10.77 -14.80 -31.66
C SER A 30 -10.71 -13.28 -31.78
N HIS A 31 -10.38 -12.61 -30.68
CA HIS A 31 -10.18 -11.17 -30.58
C HIS A 31 -8.85 -10.91 -29.88
N ARG A 32 -7.90 -10.28 -30.57
CA ARG A 32 -6.62 -9.88 -30.01
C ARG A 32 -6.45 -8.37 -30.11
N GLU A 33 -6.41 -7.70 -28.96
CA GLU A 33 -6.14 -6.26 -28.90
C GLU A 33 -4.70 -5.96 -29.34
N PRO A 34 -4.46 -4.80 -29.96
CA PRO A 34 -3.11 -4.37 -30.26
C PRO A 34 -2.33 -4.20 -28.95
N GLU A 35 -1.03 -4.53 -28.97
CA GLU A 35 -0.20 -4.31 -27.80
C GLU A 35 -0.16 -2.83 -27.45
N ARG A 36 -0.42 -2.55 -26.17
CA ARG A 36 -0.36 -1.22 -25.60
C ARG A 36 1.10 -0.79 -25.48
N ALA A 37 1.45 0.33 -26.12
CA ALA A 37 2.79 0.91 -26.01
C ALA A 37 3.13 1.36 -24.59
N ASP A 38 2.12 1.60 -23.75
CA ASP A 38 2.23 1.99 -22.34
C ASP A 38 2.12 0.79 -21.38
N LYS A 39 2.42 -0.42 -21.83
CA LYS A 39 2.45 -1.60 -20.95
C LYS A 39 3.56 -1.40 -19.90
N PRO A 40 3.23 -1.41 -18.59
CA PRO A 40 4.25 -1.29 -17.58
C PRO A 40 5.10 -2.56 -17.56
N GLU A 41 6.42 -2.38 -17.72
CA GLU A 41 7.40 -3.44 -17.52
C GLU A 41 7.48 -3.75 -16.02
N LEU A 42 7.07 -4.96 -15.64
CA LEU A 42 7.01 -5.42 -14.24
C LEU A 42 8.37 -5.89 -13.71
N ASP A 43 9.46 -5.65 -14.44
CA ASP A 43 10.80 -6.14 -14.11
C ASP A 43 11.22 -5.78 -12.68
N GLU A 44 10.80 -4.60 -12.25
CA GLU A 44 11.18 -4.01 -10.98
C GLU A 44 10.13 -4.17 -9.86
N ALA A 45 8.95 -4.69 -10.19
CA ALA A 45 7.85 -4.77 -9.23
C ALA A 45 8.18 -5.65 -8.02
N SER A 46 8.94 -6.73 -8.24
CA SER A 46 9.37 -7.65 -7.19
C SER A 46 10.35 -7.00 -6.20
N ARG A 47 11.30 -6.20 -6.69
CA ARG A 47 12.28 -5.48 -5.88
C ARG A 47 11.61 -4.38 -5.04
N ILE A 48 10.70 -3.62 -5.63
CA ILE A 48 9.90 -2.61 -4.90
C ILE A 48 9.10 -3.24 -3.76
N LEU A 49 8.42 -4.37 -4.02
CA LEU A 49 7.63 -5.06 -2.99
C LEU A 49 8.50 -5.60 -1.84
N ALA A 50 9.70 -6.09 -2.14
CA ALA A 50 10.65 -6.54 -1.13
C ALA A 50 11.16 -5.38 -0.25
N GLU A 51 11.47 -4.23 -0.86
CA GLU A 51 11.92 -3.04 -0.13
C GLU A 51 10.83 -2.49 0.78
N GLU A 52 9.59 -2.40 0.29
CA GLU A 52 8.42 -1.98 1.07
C GLU A 52 8.15 -2.93 2.25
N ALA A 53 8.30 -4.24 2.05
CA ALA A 53 8.17 -5.24 3.11
C ALA A 53 9.24 -5.06 4.19
N ALA A 54 10.50 -4.86 3.79
CA ALA A 54 11.60 -4.60 4.72
C ALA A 54 11.37 -3.30 5.53
N ARG A 55 10.89 -2.24 4.86
CA ARG A 55 10.57 -0.96 5.52
C ARG A 55 9.44 -1.10 6.53
N ARG A 56 8.40 -1.88 6.22
CA ARG A 56 7.29 -2.17 7.15
C ARG A 56 7.79 -2.89 8.39
N GLU A 57 8.61 -3.93 8.20
CA GLU A 57 9.14 -4.73 9.31
C GLU A 57 10.05 -3.88 10.22
N ALA A 58 10.93 -3.06 9.65
CA ALA A 58 11.79 -2.17 10.44
C ALA A 58 10.99 -1.21 11.34
N ARG A 59 9.91 -0.61 10.82
CA ARG A 59 9.01 0.26 11.60
C ARG A 59 8.28 -0.50 12.70
N PHE A 60 7.87 -1.73 12.40
CA PHE A 60 7.21 -2.58 13.38
C PHE A 60 8.16 -2.93 14.53
N GLN A 61 9.39 -3.37 14.24
CA GLN A 61 10.40 -3.68 15.25
C GLN A 61 10.72 -2.46 16.13
N GLN A 62 10.90 -1.28 15.53
CA GLN A 62 11.08 -0.04 16.29
C GLN A 62 9.91 0.23 17.26
N SER A 63 8.68 0.00 16.82
CA SER A 63 7.48 0.19 17.65
C SER A 63 7.43 -0.82 18.80
N VAL A 64 7.81 -2.07 18.53
CA VAL A 64 7.87 -3.13 19.55
C VAL A 64 8.95 -2.84 20.60
N GLU A 65 10.12 -2.36 20.18
CA GLU A 65 11.19 -1.96 21.10
C GLU A 65 10.78 -0.75 21.96
N ALA A 66 10.11 0.24 21.36
CA ALA A 66 9.56 1.37 22.08
C ALA A 66 8.52 0.92 23.12
N GLU A 67 7.61 0.00 22.76
CA GLU A 67 6.58 -0.49 23.68
C GLU A 67 7.19 -1.26 24.87
N LYS A 68 8.23 -2.08 24.63
CA LYS A 68 8.93 -2.82 25.71
C LYS A 68 9.52 -1.91 26.78
N SER A 69 10.03 -0.75 26.39
CA SER A 69 10.70 0.20 27.31
C SER A 69 9.75 1.27 27.88
N ARG A 70 8.50 1.29 27.41
CA ARG A 70 7.52 2.34 27.72
C ARG A 70 7.15 2.36 29.19
N ASP A 71 6.84 1.21 29.77
CA ASP A 71 6.40 1.09 31.18
C ASP A 71 7.49 1.55 32.15
N ASP A 72 8.74 1.15 31.91
CA ASP A 72 9.89 1.58 32.70
C ASP A 72 10.12 3.09 32.59
N ALA A 73 10.02 3.65 31.38
CA ALA A 73 10.16 5.08 31.15
C ALA A 73 9.06 5.89 31.84
N LEU A 74 7.81 5.42 31.80
CA LEU A 74 6.68 6.04 32.49
C LEU A 74 6.84 5.98 34.01
N THR A 75 7.27 4.84 34.54
CA THR A 75 7.50 4.66 35.98
C THR A 75 8.56 5.62 36.49
N ARG A 76 9.71 5.72 35.79
CA ARG A 76 10.78 6.66 36.16
C ARG A 76 10.31 8.11 36.14
N ARG A 77 9.58 8.53 35.09
CA ARG A 77 9.02 9.88 35.01
C ARG A 77 8.02 10.16 36.14
N PHE A 78 7.20 9.17 36.49
CA PHE A 78 6.25 9.29 37.59
C PHE A 78 6.97 9.45 38.93
N GLU A 79 7.99 8.65 39.20
CA GLU A 79 8.79 8.75 40.43
C GLU A 79 9.50 10.11 40.56
N GLU A 80 10.08 10.62 39.46
CA GLU A 80 10.70 11.95 39.44
C GLU A 80 9.68 13.06 39.71
N ALA A 81 8.52 13.01 39.04
CA ALA A 81 7.44 13.95 39.27
C ALA A 81 6.94 13.91 40.72
N LEU A 82 6.82 12.72 41.31
CA LEU A 82 6.41 12.55 42.71
C LEU A 82 7.44 13.14 43.69
N ARG A 83 8.73 12.93 43.44
CA ARG A 83 9.83 13.52 44.23
C ARG A 83 9.89 15.04 44.11
N GLN A 84 9.49 15.59 42.97
CA GLN A 84 9.43 17.03 42.78
C GLN A 84 8.22 17.62 43.52
N ALA A 85 7.04 17.01 43.36
CA ALA A 85 5.83 17.43 44.04
C ALA A 85 5.95 17.37 45.59
N SER A 86 6.75 16.46 46.14
CA SER A 86 6.99 16.40 47.60
C SER A 86 7.91 17.50 48.13
N LYS A 87 8.71 18.14 47.26
CA LYS A 87 9.60 19.25 47.63
C LYS A 87 8.96 20.62 47.42
N GLU A 88 8.00 20.71 46.51
CA GLU A 88 7.31 21.94 46.20
C GLU A 88 6.23 22.24 47.27
N PRO A 89 6.10 23.50 47.73
CA PRO A 89 5.04 23.87 48.64
C PRO A 89 3.68 23.65 47.96
N VAL A 90 2.75 23.01 48.67
CA VAL A 90 1.39 22.75 48.17
C VAL A 90 0.68 24.09 47.96
N THR A 91 0.66 24.56 46.72
CA THR A 91 -0.06 25.76 46.29
C THR A 91 -1.28 25.33 45.49
N LYS A 92 -2.42 26.01 45.67
CA LYS A 92 -3.63 25.72 44.89
C LYS A 92 -3.29 25.95 43.41
N PRO A 93 -3.43 24.93 42.53
CA PRO A 93 -3.27 25.14 41.09
C PRO A 93 -4.26 26.19 40.62
N THR A 94 -3.80 27.19 39.88
CA THR A 94 -4.66 28.22 39.29
C THR A 94 -5.65 27.51 38.37
N ARG A 95 -6.95 27.61 38.69
CA ARG A 95 -7.99 27.01 37.85
C ARG A 95 -8.30 27.98 36.73
N ASP A 96 -8.75 27.47 35.59
CA ASP A 96 -9.13 28.33 34.45
C ASP A 96 -10.24 29.34 34.82
N PHE A 97 -11.07 29.03 35.83
CA PHE A 97 -12.09 29.93 36.39
C PHE A 97 -11.53 31.01 37.33
N ASP A 98 -10.29 30.86 37.82
CA ASP A 98 -9.63 31.86 38.66
C ASP A 98 -8.92 32.94 37.79
N LEU A 99 -8.97 32.83 36.45
CA LEU A 99 -8.33 33.72 35.46
C LEU A 99 -9.30 34.79 34.90
N ASP A 100 -10.09 35.44 35.76
CA ASP A 100 -10.93 36.60 35.39
C ASP A 100 -10.08 37.83 34.98
#